data_AF-A0A090MDH6-F1
#
_entry.id   AF-A0A090MDH6-F1
#
_cell.length_a   1.000
_cell.length_b   1.000
_cell.length_c   1.000
_cell.angle_alpha   90.00
_cell.angle_beta   90.00
_cell.angle_gamma   90.00
#
_symmetry.space_group_name_H-M   'P 1'
#
loop_
_entity.id
_entity.type
_entity.pdbx_description
1 polymer ?
#
loop_
_entity_poly.entity_id
_entity_poly.type
_entity_poly.pdbx_seq_one_letter_code
_entity_poly.pdbx_strand_id
1 'polypeptide(L)'
;MELIRRHPDLVKSAFITGAAPFMSWQVWMADRPSLLHYGLMVVMNTGIYRFSVWKAGLKEHTQLKNEIARNNDWTLVKGAYEGLAAWRKDAIDDVAQKDKRILAIAGDQGDNVEGTKKMAEVFRTQGHEDGKKSQACVVKGAIHAWNLQFPELFADGIKAWVENEALPEEFVSLL
;
A
#
# COMPACT_ATOMS: atom_id res chain seq x y z
N MET A 1 6.64 -6.04 0.42
CA MET A 1 6.63 -7.28 1.23
C MET A 1 7.66 -8.31 0.77
N GLU A 2 8.05 -8.34 -0.53
CA GLU A 2 9.09 -9.24 -1.04
C GLU A 2 10.42 -9.21 -0.28
N LEU A 3 10.83 -8.04 0.25
CA LEU A 3 12.07 -7.93 1.04
C LEU A 3 11.99 -8.76 2.33
N ILE A 4 10.87 -8.70 3.06
CA ILE A 4 10.63 -9.55 4.24
C ILE A 4 10.63 -11.01 3.81
N ARG A 5 9.95 -11.33 2.71
CA ARG A 5 9.77 -12.70 2.24
C ARG A 5 11.09 -13.38 1.88
N ARG A 6 11.98 -12.68 1.17
CA ARG A 6 13.25 -13.22 0.64
C ARG A 6 14.44 -13.00 1.56
N HIS A 7 14.45 -11.90 2.30
CA HIS A 7 15.60 -11.48 3.12
C HIS A 7 15.13 -10.98 4.50
N PRO A 8 14.45 -11.84 5.29
CA PRO A 8 13.89 -11.42 6.57
C PRO A 8 14.96 -10.89 7.54
N ASP A 9 16.19 -11.40 7.47
CA ASP A 9 17.29 -10.97 8.35
C ASP A 9 17.74 -9.52 8.12
N LEU A 10 17.43 -8.95 6.94
CA LEU A 10 17.70 -7.54 6.64
C LEU A 10 16.56 -6.61 7.07
N VAL A 11 15.44 -7.17 7.55
CA VAL A 11 14.26 -6.39 7.94
C VAL A 11 14.05 -6.46 9.45
N LYS A 12 14.15 -5.30 10.10
CA LYS A 12 13.82 -5.15 11.53
C LYS A 12 12.32 -5.05 11.76
N SER A 13 11.63 -4.21 10.99
CA SER A 13 10.18 -4.05 10.99
C SER A 13 9.74 -3.39 9.69
N ALA A 14 8.44 -3.41 9.38
CA ALA A 14 7.92 -2.77 8.17
C ALA A 14 6.77 -1.81 8.46
N PHE A 15 6.81 -0.65 7.81
CA PHE A 15 5.72 0.32 7.72
C PHE A 15 5.20 0.22 6.28
N ILE A 16 3.96 -0.23 6.09
CA ILE A 16 3.40 -0.47 4.76
C ILE A 16 2.05 0.23 4.61
N THR A 17 1.84 0.87 3.47
CA THR A 17 0.57 1.51 3.11
C THR A 17 0.06 0.93 1.79
N GLY A 18 -1.26 0.83 1.63
CA GLY A 18 -1.87 0.35 0.38
C GLY A 18 -1.50 -1.10 0.01
N ALA A 19 -1.19 -1.91 1.01
CA ALA A 19 -0.66 -3.27 0.82
C ALA A 19 -1.73 -4.38 0.99
N ALA A 20 -3.00 -4.02 1.13
CA ALA A 20 -4.08 -5.01 1.19
C ALA A 20 -4.08 -5.89 -0.08
N PRO A 21 -4.35 -7.20 0.05
CA PRO A 21 -4.48 -8.06 -1.11
C PRO A 21 -5.63 -7.60 -2.01
N PHE A 22 -5.43 -7.75 -3.31
CA PHE A 22 -6.44 -7.38 -4.31
C PHE A 22 -7.73 -8.18 -4.13
N MET A 23 -8.86 -7.49 -4.25
CA MET A 23 -10.16 -8.11 -4.42
C MET A 23 -10.24 -8.87 -5.75
N SER A 24 -11.15 -9.83 -5.87
CA SER A 24 -11.27 -10.68 -7.07
C SER A 24 -11.40 -9.89 -8.37
N TRP A 25 -12.15 -8.78 -8.37
CA TRP A 25 -12.28 -7.92 -9.55
C TRP A 25 -11.00 -7.12 -9.85
N GLN A 26 -10.24 -6.74 -8.83
CA GLN A 26 -8.93 -6.09 -9.00
C GLN A 26 -7.92 -7.05 -9.61
N VAL A 27 -7.94 -8.33 -9.20
CA VAL A 27 -7.09 -9.34 -9.84
C VAL A 27 -7.52 -9.59 -11.28
N TRP A 28 -8.82 -9.69 -11.55
CA TRP A 28 -9.31 -9.81 -12.92
C TRP A 28 -8.81 -8.67 -13.83
N MET A 29 -8.72 -7.44 -13.32
CA MET A 29 -8.11 -6.32 -14.04
C MET A 29 -6.59 -6.46 -14.16
N ALA A 30 -5.91 -6.86 -13.08
CA ALA A 30 -4.46 -7.08 -13.05
C ALA A 30 -4.00 -8.15 -14.06
N ASP A 31 -4.81 -9.19 -14.26
CA ASP A 31 -4.59 -10.24 -15.26
C ASP A 31 -4.79 -9.74 -16.71
N ARG A 32 -5.16 -8.47 -16.89
CA ARG A 32 -5.32 -7.80 -18.20
C ARG A 32 -4.47 -6.53 -18.26
N PRO A 33 -3.13 -6.65 -18.33
CA PRO A 33 -2.23 -5.49 -18.34
C PRO A 33 -2.52 -4.48 -19.47
N SER A 34 -3.11 -4.92 -20.60
CA SER A 34 -3.54 -4.04 -21.69
C SER A 34 -4.60 -3.04 -21.26
N LEU A 35 -5.60 -3.47 -20.49
CA LEU A 35 -6.62 -2.57 -19.98
C LEU A 35 -6.02 -1.51 -19.06
N LEU A 36 -5.05 -1.89 -18.22
CA LEU A 36 -4.41 -0.99 -17.28
C LEU A 36 -3.46 -0.01 -17.97
N HIS A 37 -2.65 -0.50 -18.91
CA HIS A 37 -1.73 0.32 -19.70
C HIS A 37 -2.47 1.38 -20.53
N TYR A 38 -3.48 0.98 -21.31
CA TYR A 38 -4.25 1.92 -22.12
C TYR A 38 -5.20 2.77 -21.28
N GLY A 39 -5.76 2.24 -20.19
CA GLY A 39 -6.56 3.00 -19.25
C GLY A 39 -5.77 4.14 -18.62
N LEU A 40 -4.53 3.86 -18.18
CA LEU A 40 -3.63 4.90 -17.67
C LEU A 40 -3.29 5.92 -18.77
N MET A 41 -3.02 5.49 -20.01
CA MET A 41 -2.83 6.45 -21.12
C MET A 41 -4.00 7.42 -21.28
N VAL A 42 -5.25 6.93 -21.19
CA VAL A 42 -6.44 7.80 -21.26
C VAL A 42 -6.47 8.78 -20.08
N VAL A 43 -6.22 8.32 -18.86
CA VAL A 43 -6.20 9.20 -17.67
C VAL A 43 -5.13 10.29 -17.80
N MET A 44 -3.95 9.95 -18.32
CA MET A 44 -2.80 10.86 -18.41
C MET A 44 -2.91 11.87 -19.55
N ASN A 45 -3.53 11.48 -20.67
CA ASN A 45 -3.71 12.32 -21.86
C ASN A 45 -5.01 13.16 -21.83
N THR A 46 -5.82 13.02 -20.79
CA THR A 46 -7.06 13.79 -20.61
C THR A 46 -6.98 14.69 -19.38
N GLY A 47 -8.05 15.45 -19.12
CA GLY A 47 -8.21 16.26 -17.90
C GLY A 47 -8.50 15.43 -16.63
N ILE A 48 -8.67 14.10 -16.75
CA ILE A 48 -9.09 13.23 -15.63
C ILE A 48 -8.06 13.25 -14.51
N TYR A 49 -6.76 13.10 -14.82
CA TYR A 49 -5.71 13.15 -13.81
C TYR A 49 -5.75 14.45 -13.00
N ARG A 50 -5.83 15.60 -13.68
CA ARG A 50 -5.85 16.92 -13.03
C ARG A 50 -7.07 17.07 -12.14
N PHE A 51 -8.24 16.61 -12.61
CA PHE A 51 -9.47 16.63 -11.82
C PHE A 51 -9.35 15.74 -10.57
N SER A 52 -8.81 14.53 -10.70
CA SER A 52 -8.63 13.61 -9.57
C SER A 52 -7.67 14.16 -8.51
N VAL A 53 -6.53 14.73 -8.93
CA VAL A 53 -5.55 15.39 -8.04
C VAL A 53 -6.19 16.55 -7.28
N TRP A 54 -6.90 17.43 -7.98
CA TRP A 54 -7.62 18.55 -7.36
C TRP A 54 -8.68 18.07 -6.36
N LYS A 55 -9.52 17.12 -6.76
CA LYS A 55 -10.58 16.56 -5.89
C LYS A 55 -10.00 15.88 -4.64
N ALA A 56 -8.83 15.27 -4.76
CA ALA A 56 -8.13 14.61 -3.66
C ALA A 56 -7.40 15.59 -2.72
N GLY A 57 -7.46 16.90 -2.98
CA GLY A 57 -6.78 17.92 -2.18
C GLY A 57 -5.25 17.92 -2.36
N LEU A 58 -4.75 17.26 -3.39
CA LEU A 58 -3.31 17.23 -3.69
C LEU A 58 -2.91 18.50 -4.44
N LYS A 59 -1.70 19.00 -4.15
CA LYS A 59 -1.08 20.05 -4.97
C LYS A 59 -0.88 19.54 -6.40
N GLU A 60 -0.79 20.44 -7.37
CA GLU A 60 -0.46 20.03 -8.73
C GLU A 60 1.02 19.62 -8.79
N HIS A 61 1.28 18.44 -9.35
CA HIS A 61 2.63 17.87 -9.45
C HIS A 61 2.90 17.44 -10.89
N THR A 62 3.25 18.39 -11.76
CA THR A 62 3.50 18.14 -13.19
C THR A 62 4.64 17.15 -13.41
N GLN A 63 5.69 17.21 -12.59
CA GLN A 63 6.80 16.25 -12.65
C GLN A 63 6.31 14.83 -12.36
N LEU A 64 5.54 14.61 -11.29
CA LEU A 64 4.98 13.31 -10.95
C LEU A 64 4.06 12.80 -12.08
N LYS A 65 3.24 13.68 -12.67
CA LYS A 65 2.42 13.34 -13.84
C LYS A 65 3.29 12.81 -14.99
N ASN A 66 4.35 13.53 -15.34
CA ASN A 66 5.23 13.14 -16.45
C ASN A 66 5.97 11.83 -16.15
N GLU A 67 6.39 11.61 -14.91
CA GLU A 67 6.99 10.37 -14.44
C GLU A 67 6.03 9.19 -14.55
N ILE A 68 4.77 9.34 -14.10
CA ILE A 68 3.74 8.30 -14.25
C ILE A 68 3.51 7.96 -15.73
N ALA A 69 3.42 8.98 -16.60
CA ALA A 69 3.23 8.76 -18.03
C ALA A 69 4.42 8.04 -18.67
N ARG A 70 5.65 8.43 -18.30
CA ARG A 70 6.89 7.79 -18.76
C ARG A 70 7.02 6.35 -18.26
N ASN A 71 6.61 6.10 -17.02
CA ASN A 71 6.67 4.78 -16.37
C ASN A 71 5.50 3.88 -16.78
N ASN A 72 4.57 4.33 -17.61
CA ASN A 72 3.57 3.47 -18.22
C ASN A 72 4.17 2.57 -19.32
N ASP A 73 5.37 2.02 -19.07
CA ASP A 73 6.02 1.03 -19.90
C ASP A 73 5.29 -0.32 -19.77
N TRP A 74 5.15 -1.03 -20.89
CA TRP A 74 4.42 -2.30 -20.93
C TRP A 74 4.99 -3.36 -19.97
N THR A 75 6.31 -3.48 -19.94
CA THR A 75 7.00 -4.48 -19.12
C THR A 75 6.83 -4.16 -17.65
N LEU A 76 6.94 -2.88 -17.28
CA LEU A 76 6.75 -2.43 -15.91
C LEU A 76 5.30 -2.64 -15.45
N VAL A 77 4.31 -2.24 -16.25
CA VAL A 77 2.89 -2.42 -15.93
C VAL A 77 2.59 -3.90 -15.74
N LYS A 78 2.93 -4.74 -16.73
CA LYS A 78 2.70 -6.18 -16.66
C LYS A 78 3.33 -6.78 -15.39
N GLY A 79 4.62 -6.55 -15.16
CA GLY A 79 5.33 -7.12 -14.02
C GLY A 79 4.80 -6.64 -12.67
N ALA A 80 4.46 -5.34 -12.55
CA ALA A 80 3.90 -4.79 -11.32
C ALA A 80 2.54 -5.42 -10.99
N TYR A 81 1.63 -5.48 -11.96
CA TYR A 81 0.28 -6.00 -11.73
C TYR A 81 0.23 -7.52 -11.58
N GLU A 82 1.10 -8.28 -12.26
CA GLU A 82 1.28 -9.71 -11.99
C GLU A 82 1.73 -9.95 -10.54
N GLY A 83 2.68 -9.14 -10.04
CA GLY A 83 3.10 -9.20 -8.65
C GLY A 83 1.98 -8.89 -7.66
N LEU A 84 1.16 -7.86 -7.94
CA LEU A 84 0.01 -7.50 -7.11
C LEU A 84 -1.10 -8.55 -7.17
N ALA A 85 -1.32 -9.18 -8.32
CA ALA A 85 -2.28 -10.28 -8.48
C ALA A 85 -1.86 -11.54 -7.69
N ALA A 86 -0.55 -11.78 -7.60
CA ALA A 86 0.05 -12.87 -6.82
C ALA A 86 0.09 -12.59 -5.31
N TRP A 87 0.00 -11.32 -4.88
CA TRP A 87 -0.06 -10.94 -3.48
C TRP A 87 -1.41 -11.33 -2.85
N ARG A 88 -1.48 -12.59 -2.40
CA ARG A 88 -2.68 -13.23 -1.85
C ARG A 88 -2.33 -14.04 -0.60
N LYS A 89 -3.27 -14.87 -0.15
CA LYS A 89 -3.18 -15.69 1.06
C LYS A 89 -1.82 -16.37 1.23
N ASP A 90 -1.35 -17.14 0.26
CA ASP A 90 -0.09 -17.89 0.40
C ASP A 90 1.13 -16.97 0.61
N ALA A 91 1.16 -15.83 -0.08
CA ALA A 91 2.23 -14.84 0.08
C ALA A 91 2.14 -14.10 1.43
N ILE A 92 0.92 -13.84 1.90
CA ILE A 92 0.67 -13.24 3.22
C ILE A 92 1.07 -14.21 4.33
N ASP A 93 0.68 -15.48 4.21
CA ASP A 93 1.03 -16.54 5.15
C ASP A 93 2.57 -16.73 5.19
N ASP A 94 3.25 -16.79 4.03
CA ASP A 94 4.73 -16.87 3.97
C ASP A 94 5.40 -15.68 4.67
N VAL A 95 4.87 -14.46 4.51
CA VAL A 95 5.38 -13.27 5.22
C VAL A 95 5.11 -13.34 6.72
N ALA A 96 3.94 -13.83 7.13
CA ALA A 96 3.59 -13.97 8.55
C ALA A 96 4.57 -14.91 9.27
N GLN A 97 4.97 -16.00 8.62
CA GLN A 97 5.96 -16.96 9.13
C GLN A 97 7.37 -16.36 9.27
N LYS A 98 7.66 -15.19 8.69
CA LYS A 98 8.95 -14.51 8.89
C LYS A 98 9.04 -13.75 10.22
N ASP A 99 7.95 -13.75 10.98
CA ASP A 99 7.84 -13.19 12.32
C ASP A 99 8.38 -11.77 12.44
N LYS A 100 8.00 -10.89 11.50
CA LYS A 100 8.38 -9.47 11.53
C LYS A 100 7.25 -8.62 12.06
N ARG A 101 7.60 -7.63 12.88
CA ARG A 101 6.68 -6.58 13.30
C ARG A 101 6.29 -5.72 12.09
N ILE A 102 5.01 -5.72 11.73
CA ILE A 102 4.48 -5.01 10.55
C ILE A 102 3.35 -4.06 10.96
N LEU A 103 3.42 -2.81 10.52
CA LEU A 103 2.32 -1.85 10.58
C LEU A 103 1.67 -1.75 9.21
N ALA A 104 0.44 -2.25 9.08
CA ALA A 104 -0.34 -2.21 7.86
C ALA A 104 -1.34 -1.04 7.87
N ILE A 105 -1.26 -0.18 6.86
CA ILE A 105 -1.97 1.10 6.86
C ILE A 105 -2.86 1.19 5.63
N ALA A 106 -4.10 1.61 5.83
CA ALA A 106 -5.02 1.98 4.76
C ALA A 106 -5.33 3.48 4.83
N GLY A 107 -5.47 4.11 3.67
CA GLY A 107 -6.24 5.35 3.58
C GLY A 107 -7.74 5.08 3.79
N ASP A 108 -8.45 5.99 4.44
CA ASP A 108 -9.90 5.90 4.65
C ASP A 108 -10.69 5.96 3.32
N GLN A 109 -10.09 6.46 2.24
CA GLN A 109 -10.71 6.64 0.93
C GLN A 109 -9.98 5.84 -0.17
N GLY A 110 -10.67 4.79 -0.66
CA GLY A 110 -10.26 4.02 -1.84
C GLY A 110 -9.38 2.79 -1.55
N ASP A 111 -8.70 2.74 -0.39
CA ASP A 111 -8.01 1.52 0.05
C ASP A 111 -8.99 0.50 0.62
N ASN A 112 -8.59 -0.77 0.58
CA ASN A 112 -9.34 -1.87 1.18
C ASN A 112 -9.03 -1.98 2.69
N VAL A 113 -9.70 -1.17 3.51
CA VAL A 113 -9.52 -1.14 4.98
C VAL A 113 -9.71 -2.51 5.62
N GLU A 114 -10.76 -3.22 5.22
CA GLU A 114 -11.06 -4.57 5.72
C GLU A 114 -9.98 -5.59 5.32
N GLY A 115 -9.48 -5.50 4.09
CA GLY A 115 -8.35 -6.31 3.62
C GLY A 115 -7.06 -6.03 4.40
N THR A 116 -6.77 -4.75 4.69
CA THR A 116 -5.64 -4.33 5.53
C THR A 116 -5.75 -4.92 6.94
N LYS A 117 -6.94 -4.83 7.56
CA LYS A 117 -7.21 -5.42 8.88
C LYS A 117 -6.95 -6.93 8.89
N LYS A 118 -7.61 -7.68 7.99
CA LYS A 118 -7.47 -9.15 7.90
C LYS A 118 -6.04 -9.59 7.66
N MET A 119 -5.31 -8.87 6.82
CA MET A 119 -3.90 -9.15 6.56
C MET A 119 -3.04 -8.99 7.83
N ALA A 120 -3.26 -7.92 8.61
CA ALA A 120 -2.52 -7.72 9.85
C ALA A 120 -2.93 -8.70 10.96
N GLU A 121 -4.20 -9.13 11.01
CA GLU A 121 -4.64 -10.22 11.88
C GLU A 121 -3.86 -11.51 11.57
N VAL A 122 -3.63 -11.82 10.30
CA VAL A 122 -2.80 -12.96 9.89
C VAL A 122 -1.36 -12.81 10.39
N PHE A 123 -0.73 -11.65 10.19
CA PHE A 123 0.62 -11.40 10.71
C PHE A 123 0.71 -11.56 12.24
N ARG A 124 -0.30 -11.07 12.96
CA ARG A 124 -0.36 -11.12 14.42
C ARG A 124 -0.65 -12.51 14.97
N THR A 125 -1.50 -13.28 14.32
CA THR A 125 -1.94 -14.61 14.78
C THR A 125 -0.95 -15.71 14.44
N GLN A 126 -0.31 -15.63 13.27
CA GLN A 126 0.68 -16.62 12.84
C GLN A 126 2.10 -16.28 13.30
N GLY A 127 2.38 -15.02 13.63
CA GLY A 127 3.65 -14.61 14.22
C GLY A 127 3.90 -15.23 15.60
N HIS A 128 5.17 -15.38 15.96
CA HIS A 128 5.61 -16.02 17.19
C HIS A 128 5.97 -15.01 18.28
N GLU A 129 6.80 -14.02 17.95
CA GLU A 129 7.26 -12.97 18.86
C GLU A 129 7.03 -11.58 18.28
N ASP A 130 7.83 -11.18 17.29
CA ASP A 130 7.77 -9.83 16.72
C ASP A 130 6.52 -9.64 15.84
N GLY A 131 6.11 -10.70 15.14
CA GLY A 131 4.86 -10.71 14.37
C GLY A 131 3.63 -10.44 15.22
N LYS A 132 3.60 -10.85 16.50
CA LYS A 132 2.49 -10.57 17.44
C LYS A 132 2.33 -9.09 17.78
N LYS A 133 3.37 -8.29 17.53
CA LYS A 133 3.36 -6.83 17.71
C LYS A 133 2.89 -6.11 16.43
N SER A 134 2.50 -6.84 15.40
CA SER A 134 1.94 -6.25 14.18
C SER A 134 0.63 -5.54 14.46
N GLN A 135 0.43 -4.42 13.77
CA GLN A 135 -0.71 -3.54 13.94
C GLN A 135 -1.33 -3.25 12.57
N ALA A 136 -2.61 -2.87 12.58
CA ALA A 136 -3.24 -2.22 11.45
C ALA A 136 -3.93 -0.94 11.89
N CYS A 137 -3.90 0.06 11.02
CA CYS A 137 -4.62 1.29 11.22
C CYS A 137 -5.21 1.83 9.91
N VAL A 138 -6.16 2.74 10.06
CA VAL A 138 -6.67 3.58 8.99
C VAL A 138 -6.31 5.03 9.30
N VAL A 139 -5.81 5.76 8.29
CA VAL A 139 -5.58 7.21 8.41
C VAL A 139 -6.85 7.93 7.94
N LYS A 140 -7.53 8.61 8.85
CA LYS A 140 -8.84 9.22 8.57
C LYS A 140 -8.76 10.33 7.52
N GLY A 141 -9.71 10.33 6.58
CA GLY A 141 -9.72 11.30 5.47
C GLY A 141 -8.64 11.10 4.41
N ALA A 142 -7.77 10.09 4.58
CA ALA A 142 -6.63 9.87 3.70
C ALA A 142 -7.00 9.09 2.43
N ILE A 143 -6.42 9.48 1.30
CA ILE A 143 -6.59 8.81 -0.01
C ILE A 143 -5.58 7.67 -0.22
N HIS A 144 -5.73 6.91 -1.31
CA HIS A 144 -4.61 6.13 -1.84
C HIS A 144 -3.44 7.04 -2.21
N ALA A 145 -2.22 6.70 -1.77
CA ALA A 145 -1.02 7.55 -1.82
C ALA A 145 -1.09 8.81 -0.93
N TRP A 146 -1.71 8.70 0.26
CA TRP A 146 -1.81 9.78 1.25
C TRP A 146 -0.47 10.33 1.75
N ASN A 147 0.65 9.64 1.53
CA ASN A 147 1.98 10.18 1.78
C ASN A 147 2.25 11.48 0.99
N LEU A 148 1.53 11.70 -0.12
CA LEU A 148 1.55 12.96 -0.88
C LEU A 148 0.54 13.99 -0.35
N GLN A 149 -0.48 13.53 0.37
CA GLN A 149 -1.54 14.37 0.95
C GLN A 149 -1.11 14.95 2.31
N PHE A 150 -0.50 14.12 3.16
CA PHE A 150 -0.05 14.45 4.51
C PHE A 150 1.41 13.99 4.72
N PRO A 151 2.40 14.62 4.06
CA PRO A 151 3.78 14.14 4.09
C PRO A 151 4.41 14.21 5.48
N GLU A 152 4.09 15.22 6.29
CA GLU A 152 4.56 15.35 7.67
C GLU A 152 4.00 14.22 8.55
N LEU A 153 2.68 13.99 8.50
CA LEU A 153 2.03 12.89 9.22
C LEU A 153 2.59 11.51 8.81
N PHE A 154 2.89 11.33 7.52
CA PHE A 154 3.52 10.11 7.02
C PHE A 154 4.92 9.91 7.61
N ALA A 155 5.74 10.96 7.65
CA ALA A 155 7.07 10.91 8.24
C ALA A 155 7.02 10.65 9.76
N ASP A 156 6.12 11.32 10.48
CA ASP A 156 5.92 11.13 11.92
C ASP A 156 5.46 9.70 12.23
N GLY A 157 4.57 9.13 11.42
CA GLY A 157 4.17 7.72 11.54
C GLY A 157 5.33 6.74 11.35
N ILE A 158 6.22 6.99 10.38
CA ILE A 158 7.42 6.16 10.19
C ILE A 158 8.32 6.27 11.42
N LYS A 159 8.57 7.50 11.90
CA LYS A 159 9.43 7.75 13.04
C LYS A 159 8.90 7.03 14.28
N ALA A 160 7.64 7.25 14.64
CA ALA A 160 6.99 6.61 15.76
C ALA A 160 7.05 5.08 15.65
N TRP A 161 6.79 4.53 14.45
CA TRP A 161 6.89 3.09 14.23
C TRP A 161 8.30 2.57 14.48
N VAL A 162 9.33 3.17 13.86
CA VAL A 162 10.72 2.73 13.97
C VAL A 162 11.26 2.83 15.41
N GLU A 163 10.89 3.91 16.10
CA GLU A 163 11.32 4.20 17.49
C GLU A 163 10.48 3.45 18.54
N ASN A 164 9.41 2.76 18.11
CA ASN A 164 8.47 2.04 18.98
C ASN A 164 7.74 2.99 19.97
N GLU A 165 7.40 4.17 19.49
CA GLU A 165 6.58 5.17 20.18
C GLU A 165 5.09 5.03 19.77
N ALA A 166 4.22 5.78 20.44
CA ALA A 166 2.82 5.86 20.07
C ALA A 166 2.67 6.49 18.68
N LEU A 167 1.80 5.89 17.84
CA LEU A 167 1.47 6.48 16.55
C LEU A 167 0.69 7.79 16.75
N PRO A 168 0.78 8.75 15.80
CA PRO A 168 -0.07 9.94 15.79
C PRO A 168 -1.56 9.58 15.86
N GLU A 169 -2.37 10.46 16.46
CA GLU A 169 -3.79 10.19 16.76
C GLU A 169 -4.64 9.93 15.50
N GLU A 170 -4.19 10.42 14.34
CA GLU A 170 -4.82 10.21 13.05
C GLU A 170 -4.74 8.74 12.58
N PHE A 171 -3.82 7.94 13.15
CA PHE A 171 -3.69 6.50 12.90
C PHE A 171 -4.67 5.73 13.79
N VAL A 172 -5.91 5.59 13.32
CA VAL A 172 -6.96 4.91 14.08
C VAL A 172 -6.77 3.39 14.01
N SER A 173 -6.60 2.72 15.16
CA SER A 173 -6.40 1.26 15.22
C SER A 173 -7.55 0.48 14.59
N LEU A 174 -7.20 -0.59 13.86
CA LEU A 174 -8.12 -1.58 13.30
C LEU A 174 -8.07 -2.93 14.03
N LEU A 175 -7.08 -3.12 14.91
CA LEU A 175 -6.85 -4.34 15.72
C LEU A 175 -7.06 -4.10 17.21
#